data_AF-A0A6B3MEY0-F1
#
_entry.id   AF-A0A6B3MEY0-F1
#
_cell.length_a   1.000
_cell.length_b   1.000
_cell.length_c   1.000
_cell.angle_alpha   90.00
_cell.angle_beta   90.00
_cell.angle_gamma   90.00
#
_symmetry.space_group_name_H-M   'P 1'
#
loop_
_entity.id
_entity.type
_entity.pdbx_description
1 polymer ?
#
loop_
_entity_poly.entity_id
_entity_poly.type
_entity_poly.pdbx_seq_one_letter_code
_entity_poly.pdbx_strand_id
1 'polypeptide(L)'
;MAIELGGIKLNRVHRLVTLEQANLISHRVPGMAGNLVQDLGRDSVFLGISGIFYGSQASKDLEKLRQIYKQRKPVDFIAEIVGRSYFGQVIVERFEVFQLAKEPEQFSYTLTIAEYTDPPSSQGFAGVAKVDDSIQVKAKNLMDVATLPDALQLGTIPEITNPFEPLKRALEPVQEATKDLDKVTEGLKAIFGI
;
A
#
# COMPACT_ATOMS: atom_id res chain seq x y z
N MET A 1 -12.25 35.41 15.38
CA MET A 1 -11.64 34.19 14.80
C MET A 1 -10.30 33.99 15.49
N ALA A 2 -10.20 32.96 16.32
CA ALA A 2 -8.94 32.59 16.95
C ALA A 2 -8.23 31.56 16.06
N ILE A 3 -6.98 31.84 15.70
CA ILE A 3 -6.13 30.91 14.97
C ILE A 3 -4.83 30.77 15.74
N GLU A 4 -4.37 29.55 15.89
CA GLU A 4 -3.10 29.19 16.53
C GLU A 4 -2.29 28.28 15.60
N LEU A 5 -1.01 28.59 15.46
CA LEU A 5 -0.08 27.84 14.64
C LEU A 5 1.20 27.58 15.44
N GLY A 6 1.47 26.31 15.77
CA GLY A 6 2.65 25.90 16.54
C GLY A 6 2.79 26.65 17.87
N GLY A 7 1.67 26.87 18.58
CA GLY A 7 1.64 27.61 19.85
C GLY A 7 1.61 29.15 19.70
N ILE A 8 1.64 29.68 18.47
CA ILE A 8 1.57 31.13 18.22
C ILE A 8 0.14 31.55 17.91
N LYS A 9 -0.40 32.48 18.69
CA LYS A 9 -1.74 33.04 18.49
C LYS A 9 -1.74 34.14 17.43
N LEU A 10 -2.49 33.94 16.36
CA LEU A 10 -2.69 34.88 15.26
C LEU A 10 -3.95 35.73 15.52
N ASN A 11 -3.81 36.78 16.32
CA ASN A 11 -4.97 37.54 16.85
C ASN A 11 -5.67 38.47 15.84
N ARG A 12 -4.98 38.88 14.77
CA ARG A 12 -5.51 39.86 13.79
C ARG A 12 -5.47 39.32 12.37
N VAL A 13 -6.05 38.14 12.19
CA VAL A 13 -6.30 37.56 10.87
C VAL A 13 -7.54 38.24 10.27
N HIS A 14 -7.40 38.79 9.06
CA HIS A 14 -8.49 39.47 8.37
C HIS A 14 -8.96 38.71 7.12
N ARG A 15 -8.18 37.73 6.64
CA ARG A 15 -8.57 36.89 5.51
C ARG A 15 -8.13 35.46 5.72
N LEU A 16 -9.06 34.55 5.46
CA LEU A 16 -8.84 33.12 5.42
C LEU A 16 -9.41 32.56 4.11
N VAL A 17 -8.63 31.78 3.39
CA VAL A 17 -9.04 31.17 2.13
C VAL A 17 -8.69 29.69 2.17
N THR A 18 -9.68 28.84 1.99
CA THR A 18 -9.47 27.41 1.81
C THR A 18 -9.39 27.10 0.33
N LEU A 19 -8.35 26.37 -0.07
CA LEU A 19 -8.14 25.88 -1.43
C LEU A 19 -8.19 24.35 -1.37
N GLU A 20 -9.27 23.80 -1.90
CA GLU A 20 -9.52 22.36 -2.03
C GLU A 20 -9.55 22.00 -3.51
N GLN A 21 -8.85 20.93 -3.87
CA GLN A 21 -8.73 20.49 -5.26
C GLN A 21 -8.80 18.96 -5.37
N ALA A 22 -9.50 18.49 -6.39
CA ALA A 22 -9.46 17.08 -6.77
C ALA A 22 -8.16 16.76 -7.54
N ASN A 23 -7.56 15.62 -7.25
CA ASN A 23 -6.37 15.16 -7.94
C ASN A 23 -6.77 14.31 -9.16
N LEU A 24 -6.89 14.96 -10.32
CA LEU A 24 -7.33 14.33 -11.56
C LEU A 24 -6.19 14.29 -12.58
N ILE A 25 -5.92 13.10 -13.13
CA ILE A 25 -4.97 12.93 -14.24
C ILE A 25 -5.73 12.60 -15.52
N SER A 26 -5.46 13.34 -16.58
CA SER A 26 -6.06 13.13 -17.89
C SER A 26 -5.10 12.40 -18.83
N HIS A 27 -5.48 11.20 -19.26
CA HIS A 27 -4.75 10.38 -20.23
C HIS A 27 -5.36 10.51 -21.63
N ARG A 28 -4.50 10.72 -22.64
CA ARG A 28 -4.93 10.73 -24.05
C ARG A 28 -4.78 9.33 -24.63
N VAL A 29 -5.88 8.72 -25.04
CA VAL A 29 -5.88 7.36 -25.60
C VAL A 29 -6.05 7.45 -27.12
N PRO A 30 -5.07 6.97 -27.92
CA PRO A 30 -5.20 6.95 -29.37
C PRO A 30 -6.46 6.19 -29.81
N GLY A 31 -7.21 6.77 -30.74
CA GLY A 31 -8.45 6.17 -31.27
C GLY A 31 -9.70 6.35 -30.40
N MET A 32 -9.59 7.01 -29.24
CA MET A 32 -10.73 7.36 -28.39
C MET A 32 -11.13 8.83 -28.59
N ALA A 33 -12.43 9.10 -28.69
CA ALA A 33 -12.95 10.46 -28.66
C ALA A 33 -13.02 10.95 -27.20
N GLY A 34 -12.12 11.87 -26.84
CA GLY A 34 -12.01 12.42 -25.48
C GLY A 34 -10.82 11.85 -24.71
N ASN A 35 -10.67 12.31 -23.46
CA ASN A 35 -9.61 11.87 -22.56
C ASN A 35 -10.15 10.91 -21.50
N LEU A 36 -9.36 9.92 -21.12
CA LEU A 36 -9.61 9.10 -19.94
C LEU A 36 -9.14 9.87 -18.71
N VAL A 37 -10.06 10.25 -17.83
CA VAL A 37 -9.71 10.92 -16.57
C VAL A 37 -9.63 9.88 -15.45
N GLN A 38 -8.47 9.80 -14.82
CA GLN A 38 -8.24 8.99 -13.63
C GLN A 38 -8.34 9.89 -12.39
N ASP A 39 -9.18 9.48 -11.45
CA ASP A 39 -9.30 10.10 -10.13
C ASP A 39 -8.24 9.49 -9.19
N LEU A 40 -7.34 10.32 -8.68
CA LEU A 40 -6.33 9.96 -7.68
C LEU A 40 -6.76 10.35 -6.25
N GLY A 41 -7.99 10.80 -6.08
CA GLY A 41 -8.56 11.24 -4.82
C GLY A 41 -8.41 12.75 -4.61
N ARG A 42 -8.15 13.13 -3.36
CA ARG A 42 -8.08 14.53 -2.93
C ARG A 42 -6.63 14.97 -2.79
N ASP A 43 -6.30 16.17 -3.27
CA ASP A 43 -5.02 16.81 -2.98
C ASP A 43 -4.98 17.33 -1.52
N SER A 44 -3.80 17.64 -0.98
CA SER A 44 -3.71 18.28 0.35
C SER A 44 -4.56 19.56 0.39
N VAL A 45 -5.27 19.79 1.50
CA VAL A 45 -5.97 21.09 1.67
C VAL A 45 -4.92 22.17 1.90
N PHE A 46 -5.02 23.26 1.15
CA PHE A 46 -4.23 24.46 1.39
C PHE A 46 -5.08 25.54 2.04
N LEU A 47 -4.50 26.25 3.00
CA LEU A 47 -5.13 27.39 3.65
C LEU A 47 -4.26 28.63 3.48
N GLY A 48 -4.83 29.66 2.86
CA GLY A 48 -4.27 30.99 2.76
C GLY A 48 -4.71 31.83 3.96
N ILE A 49 -3.76 32.30 4.76
CA ILE A 49 -4.02 33.13 5.95
C ILE A 49 -3.36 34.49 5.74
N SER A 50 -4.13 35.57 5.77
CA SER A 50 -3.59 36.93 5.78
C SER A 50 -3.99 37.67 7.06
N GLY A 51 -3.00 38.31 7.68
CA GLY A 51 -3.17 38.96 8.97
C GLY A 51 -2.11 40.04 9.20
N ILE A 52 -2.19 40.64 10.37
CA ILE A 52 -1.20 41.60 10.84
C ILE A 52 -0.68 41.24 12.23
N PHE A 53 0.58 41.54 12.49
CA PHE A 53 1.11 41.72 13.83
C PHE A 53 1.26 43.22 14.10
N TYR A 54 0.91 43.66 15.30
CA TYR A 54 0.90 45.07 15.66
C TYR A 54 1.34 45.30 17.11
N GLY A 55 2.04 46.40 17.34
CA GLY A 55 2.48 46.86 18.65
C GLY A 55 3.85 46.31 19.06
N SER A 56 4.22 46.51 20.32
CA SER A 56 5.59 46.30 20.81
C SER A 56 6.12 44.85 20.72
N GLN A 57 5.23 43.85 20.66
CA GLN A 57 5.62 42.43 20.50
C GLN A 57 5.62 41.97 19.04
N ALA A 58 5.19 42.81 18.09
CA ALA A 58 4.95 42.40 16.71
C ALA A 58 6.20 41.79 16.04
N SER A 59 7.37 42.40 16.25
CA SER A 59 8.63 41.89 15.71
C SER A 59 9.01 40.52 16.30
N LYS A 60 8.70 40.26 17.56
CA LYS A 60 9.03 38.98 18.21
C LYS A 60 8.10 37.87 17.74
N ASP A 61 6.80 38.16 17.62
CA ASP A 61 5.83 37.17 17.14
C ASP A 61 6.06 36.85 15.65
N LEU A 62 6.44 37.85 14.86
CA LEU A 62 6.88 37.64 13.49
C LEU A 62 8.11 36.73 13.40
N GLU A 63 9.11 36.92 14.26
CA GLU A 63 10.31 36.08 14.24
C GLU A 63 10.01 34.64 14.66
N LYS A 64 9.11 34.42 15.63
CA LYS A 64 8.64 33.06 15.97
C LYS A 64 7.96 32.40 14.78
N LEU A 65 7.08 33.10 14.08
CA LEU A 65 6.41 32.59 12.89
C LEU A 65 7.43 32.27 11.78
N ARG A 66 8.46 33.11 11.61
CA ARG A 66 9.56 32.88 10.69
C ARG A 66 10.38 31.64 11.06
N GLN A 67 10.58 31.37 12.36
CA GLN A 67 11.27 30.16 12.82
C GLN A 67 10.48 28.90 12.46
N ILE A 68 9.15 28.89 12.65
CA ILE A 68 8.29 27.78 12.23
C ILE A 68 8.46 27.51 10.73
N TYR A 69 8.38 28.56 9.91
CA TYR A 69 8.58 28.44 8.47
C TYR A 69 9.96 27.86 8.11
N LYS A 70 11.03 28.33 8.76
CA LYS A 70 12.41 27.84 8.52
C LYS A 70 12.61 26.37 8.91
N GLN A 71 11.87 25.86 9.90
CA GLN A 71 12.01 24.48 10.35
C GLN A 71 11.48 23.46 9.32
N ARG A 72 10.50 23.85 8.47
CA ARG A 72 9.86 22.97 7.48
C ARG A 72 9.35 21.65 8.06
N LYS A 73 8.90 21.69 9.31
CA LYS A 73 8.33 20.54 10.02
C LYS A 73 6.82 20.74 10.20
N PRO A 74 6.06 19.64 10.27
CA PRO A 74 4.66 19.70 10.67
C PRO A 74 4.52 20.38 12.04
N VAL A 75 3.57 21.28 12.16
CA VAL A 75 3.20 21.94 13.41
C VAL A 75 1.69 21.85 13.61
N ASP A 76 1.28 21.89 14.88
CA ASP A 76 -0.14 21.90 15.21
C ASP A 76 -0.80 23.19 14.74
N PHE A 77 -1.97 23.02 14.12
CA PHE A 77 -2.82 24.09 13.66
C PHE A 77 -4.19 23.97 14.31
N ILE A 78 -4.63 25.06 14.93
CA ILE A 78 -5.92 25.16 15.59
C ILE A 78 -6.61 26.40 15.05
N ALA A 79 -7.84 26.25 14.56
CA ALA A 79 -8.62 27.39 14.09
C ALA A 79 -10.08 27.28 14.46
N GLU A 80 -10.67 28.38 14.91
CA GLU A 80 -12.11 28.51 15.07
C GLU A 80 -12.69 29.29 13.89
N ILE A 81 -13.30 28.58 12.95
CA ILE A 81 -13.84 29.16 11.70
C ILE A 81 -15.36 28.98 11.73
N VAL A 82 -16.11 30.09 11.77
CA VAL A 82 -17.59 30.12 11.76
C VAL A 82 -18.19 29.18 12.83
N GLY A 83 -17.68 29.25 14.06
CA GLY A 83 -18.18 28.46 15.20
C GLY A 83 -17.83 26.96 15.14
N ARG A 84 -16.93 26.54 14.24
CA ARG A 84 -16.37 25.18 14.19
C ARG A 84 -14.89 25.22 14.52
N SER A 85 -14.46 24.32 15.37
CA SER A 85 -13.04 24.12 15.70
C SER A 85 -12.42 23.12 14.72
N TYR A 86 -11.31 23.53 14.13
CA TYR A 86 -10.45 22.73 13.27
C TYR A 86 -9.14 22.47 14.00
N PHE A 87 -8.68 21.21 13.96
CA PHE A 87 -7.42 20.77 14.54
C PHE A 87 -6.74 19.81 13.57
N GLY A 88 -5.44 19.99 13.34
CA GLY A 88 -4.64 19.12 12.49
C GLY A 88 -3.17 19.53 12.46
N GLN A 89 -2.35 18.74 11.78
CA GLN A 89 -0.96 19.12 11.52
C GLN A 89 -0.83 19.75 10.14
N VAL A 90 -0.03 20.80 10.05
CA VAL A 90 0.21 21.53 8.81
C VAL A 90 1.67 21.86 8.64
N ILE A 91 2.08 22.07 7.39
CA ILE A 91 3.39 22.61 7.04
C ILE A 91 3.20 24.01 6.47
N VAL A 92 4.07 24.95 6.85
CA VAL A 92 4.10 26.28 6.25
C VAL A 92 4.86 26.21 4.92
N GLU A 93 4.13 26.31 3.81
CA GLU A 93 4.68 26.22 2.46
C GLU A 93 5.22 27.58 2.00
N ARG A 94 4.43 28.64 2.20
CA ARG A 94 4.79 30.01 1.82
C ARG A 94 4.62 30.95 2.99
N PHE A 95 5.59 31.84 3.15
CA PHE A 95 5.55 32.92 4.12
C PHE A 95 6.00 34.23 3.47
N GLU A 96 5.08 35.18 3.41
CA GLU A 96 5.30 36.51 2.88
C GLU A 96 5.05 37.54 3.98
N VAL A 97 5.93 38.55 4.05
CA VAL A 97 5.85 39.62 5.04
C VAL A 97 6.11 40.93 4.33
N PHE A 98 5.28 41.93 4.60
CA PHE A 98 5.55 43.29 4.20
C PHE A 98 5.25 44.27 5.33
N GLN A 99 5.93 45.40 5.30
CA GLN A 99 5.77 46.49 6.24
C GLN A 99 5.68 47.80 5.46
N LEU A 100 4.73 48.64 5.84
CA LEU A 100 4.59 49.98 5.27
C LEU A 100 5.42 50.95 6.10
N ALA A 101 6.20 51.82 5.44
CA ALA A 101 7.07 52.79 6.11
C ALA A 101 6.29 53.76 7.04
N LYS A 102 5.02 54.04 6.71
CA LYS A 102 4.12 54.87 7.52
C LYS A 102 3.63 54.19 8.82
N GLU A 103 3.79 52.87 8.94
CA GLU A 103 3.29 52.05 10.06
C GLU A 103 4.41 51.10 10.54
N PRO A 104 5.48 51.64 11.17
CA PRO A 104 6.68 50.86 11.54
C PRO A 104 6.44 49.83 12.66
N GLU A 105 5.28 49.91 13.34
CA GLU A 105 4.89 48.93 14.36
C GLU A 105 3.92 47.86 13.83
N GLN A 106 3.66 47.86 12.52
CA GLN A 106 2.75 46.92 11.88
C GLN A 106 3.48 46.08 10.83
N PHE A 107 3.33 44.76 10.94
CA PHE A 107 3.80 43.81 9.96
C PHE A 107 2.61 43.05 9.39
N SER A 108 2.41 43.14 8.09
CA SER A 108 1.40 42.35 7.40
C SER A 108 2.05 41.06 6.93
N TYR A 109 1.34 39.94 7.11
CA TYR A 109 1.81 38.64 6.64
C TYR A 109 0.75 37.95 5.80
N THR A 110 1.23 37.13 4.88
CA THR A 110 0.43 36.13 4.19
C THR A 110 1.14 34.78 4.28
N LEU A 111 0.40 33.77 4.72
CA LEU A 111 0.85 32.40 4.87
C LEU A 111 0.06 31.51 3.91
N THR A 112 0.73 30.54 3.30
CA THR A 112 0.08 29.36 2.74
C THR A 112 0.52 28.17 3.58
N ILE A 113 -0.44 27.51 4.22
CA ILE A 113 -0.21 26.28 4.97
C ILE A 113 -0.84 25.11 4.21
N ALA A 114 -0.18 23.96 4.25
CA ALA A 114 -0.63 22.72 3.63
C ALA A 114 -0.93 21.69 4.71
N GLU A 115 -2.04 20.97 4.57
CA GLU A 115 -2.36 19.80 5.37
C GLU A 115 -1.23 18.78 5.31
N TYR A 116 -0.77 18.32 6.47
CA TYR A 116 0.22 17.27 6.59
C TYR A 116 -0.44 15.94 6.94
N THR A 117 -0.14 14.92 6.16
CA THR A 117 -0.51 13.53 6.41
C THR A 117 0.75 12.69 6.45
N ASP A 118 0.88 11.81 7.45
CA ASP A 118 2.03 10.91 7.50
C ASP A 118 2.06 10.01 6.27
N PRO A 119 3.25 9.76 5.69
CA PRO A 119 3.39 8.81 4.61
C PRO A 119 2.88 7.44 5.07
N PRO A 120 2.18 6.69 4.21
CA PRO A 120 1.73 5.35 4.56
C PRO A 120 2.94 4.51 4.98
N SER A 121 2.77 3.69 6.02
CA SER A 121 3.85 2.83 6.49
C SER A 121 4.34 1.95 5.33
N SER A 122 5.66 1.72 5.27
CA SER A 122 6.29 0.89 4.24
C SER A 122 5.77 -0.56 4.20
N GLN A 123 4.95 -0.96 5.18
CA GLN A 123 4.20 -2.22 5.16
C GLN A 123 3.26 -2.35 3.95
N GLY A 124 2.87 -1.23 3.31
CA GLY A 124 2.17 -1.27 2.02
C GLY A 124 2.98 -1.96 0.89
N PHE A 125 4.31 -2.01 1.04
CA PHE A 125 5.23 -2.73 0.14
C PHE A 125 5.67 -4.09 0.69
N ALA A 126 5.04 -4.61 1.75
CA ALA A 126 5.32 -5.96 2.28
C ALA A 126 5.08 -7.08 1.24
N GLY A 127 4.37 -6.78 0.15
CA GLY A 127 4.23 -7.67 -1.00
C GLY A 127 5.53 -7.87 -1.79
N VAL A 128 6.48 -6.93 -1.74
CA VAL A 128 7.76 -7.03 -2.47
C VAL A 128 8.61 -8.19 -1.93
N ALA A 129 8.65 -8.38 -0.60
CA ALA A 129 9.32 -9.53 0.01
C ALA A 129 8.70 -10.87 -0.43
N LYS A 130 7.36 -10.92 -0.57
CA LYS A 130 6.65 -12.11 -1.08
C LYS A 130 6.92 -12.38 -2.57
N VAL A 131 7.19 -11.33 -3.35
CA VAL A 131 7.57 -11.46 -4.75
C VAL A 131 8.95 -12.12 -4.85
N ASP A 132 9.92 -11.71 -4.03
CA ASP A 132 11.26 -12.31 -4.01
C ASP A 132 11.21 -13.80 -3.63
N ASP A 133 10.44 -14.17 -2.61
CA ASP A 133 10.23 -15.57 -2.23
C ASP A 133 9.63 -16.39 -3.39
N SER A 134 8.62 -15.83 -4.07
CA SER A 134 7.97 -16.50 -5.19
C SER A 134 8.90 -16.67 -6.40
N ILE A 135 9.81 -15.73 -6.63
CA ILE A 135 10.81 -15.79 -7.70
C ILE A 135 11.88 -16.82 -7.37
N GLN A 136 12.35 -16.87 -6.11
CA GLN A 136 13.33 -17.88 -5.67
C GLN A 136 12.78 -19.30 -5.81
N VAL A 137 11.53 -19.53 -5.39
CA VAL A 137 10.88 -20.84 -5.54
C VAL A 137 10.75 -21.22 -7.02
N LYS A 138 10.31 -20.29 -7.87
CA LYS A 138 10.20 -20.53 -9.32
C LYS A 138 11.56 -20.82 -9.95
N ALA A 139 12.61 -20.08 -9.57
CA ALA A 139 13.96 -20.28 -10.06
C ALA A 139 14.50 -21.66 -9.65
N LYS A 140 14.29 -22.08 -8.39
CA LYS A 140 14.67 -23.41 -7.91
C LYS A 140 13.98 -24.51 -8.71
N ASN A 141 12.67 -24.43 -8.87
CA ASN A 141 11.90 -25.44 -9.62
C ASN A 141 12.36 -25.51 -11.09
N LEU A 142 12.74 -24.39 -11.69
CA LEU A 142 13.24 -24.34 -13.06
C LEU A 142 14.63 -24.97 -13.18
N MET A 143 15.51 -24.75 -12.19
CA MET A 143 16.81 -25.43 -12.12
C MET A 143 16.67 -26.94 -11.88
N ASP A 144 15.75 -27.35 -11.01
CA ASP A 144 15.44 -28.77 -10.79
C ASP A 144 15.03 -29.41 -12.13
N VAL A 145 14.12 -28.77 -12.88
CA VAL A 145 13.69 -29.28 -14.20
C VAL A 145 14.81 -29.29 -15.24
N ALA A 146 15.66 -28.26 -15.26
CA ALA A 146 16.78 -28.16 -16.21
C ALA A 146 17.87 -29.21 -15.96
N THR A 147 18.06 -29.62 -14.69
CA THR A 147 19.08 -30.60 -14.28
C THR A 147 18.56 -32.03 -14.19
N LEU A 148 17.25 -32.25 -14.34
CA LEU A 148 16.64 -33.59 -14.42
C LEU A 148 17.36 -34.53 -15.42
N PRO A 149 17.71 -34.12 -16.65
CA PRO A 149 18.36 -35.01 -17.60
C PRO A 149 19.73 -35.49 -17.11
N ASP A 150 20.51 -34.61 -16.47
CA ASP A 150 21.83 -34.93 -15.92
C ASP A 150 21.71 -35.79 -14.66
N ALA A 151 20.72 -35.52 -13.80
CA ALA A 151 20.40 -36.34 -12.63
C ALA A 151 19.97 -37.76 -13.00
N LEU A 152 19.27 -37.93 -14.13
CA LEU A 152 18.91 -39.23 -14.70
C LEU A 152 20.09 -39.95 -15.35
N GLN A 153 21.11 -39.22 -15.84
CA GLN A 153 22.32 -39.79 -16.44
C GLN A 153 23.40 -40.18 -15.41
N LEU A 154 23.44 -39.52 -14.24
CA LEU A 154 24.44 -39.75 -13.17
C LEU A 154 24.16 -40.99 -12.29
N GLY A 155 23.24 -41.88 -12.67
CA GLY A 155 23.17 -43.24 -12.12
C GLY A 155 22.39 -43.43 -10.81
N THR A 156 21.70 -42.42 -10.29
CA THR A 156 20.62 -42.63 -9.31
C THR A 156 19.27 -42.62 -10.00
N ILE A 157 19.07 -43.57 -10.92
CA ILE A 157 17.70 -44.04 -11.17
C ILE A 157 17.32 -44.74 -9.86
N PRO A 158 16.36 -44.22 -9.05
CA PRO A 158 15.86 -45.00 -7.94
C PRO A 158 15.40 -46.34 -8.51
N GLU A 159 15.80 -47.47 -7.91
CA GLU A 159 15.33 -48.78 -8.36
C GLU A 159 13.80 -48.68 -8.50
N ILE A 160 13.31 -48.65 -9.73
CA ILE A 160 11.89 -48.73 -9.99
C ILE A 160 11.58 -50.19 -9.71
N THR A 161 11.33 -50.49 -8.44
CA THR A 161 10.93 -51.82 -7.98
C THR A 161 9.83 -52.28 -8.90
N ASN A 162 10.04 -53.42 -9.56
CA ASN A 162 9.12 -53.97 -10.52
C ASN A 162 7.69 -53.99 -9.90
N PRO A 163 6.74 -53.19 -10.41
CA PRO A 163 5.42 -53.03 -9.79
C PRO A 163 4.58 -54.31 -9.86
N PHE A 164 5.03 -55.32 -10.62
CA PHE A 164 4.36 -56.60 -10.77
C PHE A 164 4.71 -57.63 -9.69
N GLU A 165 5.80 -57.45 -8.93
CA GLU A 165 6.18 -58.37 -7.84
C GLU A 165 5.13 -58.42 -6.71
N PRO A 166 4.63 -57.28 -6.17
CA PRO A 166 3.57 -57.28 -5.17
C PRO A 166 2.24 -57.84 -5.70
N LEU A 167 1.95 -57.59 -6.97
CA LEU A 167 0.73 -58.06 -7.63
C LEU A 167 0.72 -59.59 -7.79
N LYS A 168 1.88 -60.18 -8.06
CA LYS A 168 2.02 -61.64 -8.21
C LYS A 168 1.65 -62.38 -6.92
N ARG A 169 2.08 -61.87 -5.76
CA ARG A 169 1.68 -62.41 -4.43
C ARG A 169 0.20 -62.20 -4.12
N ALA A 170 -0.38 -61.09 -4.58
CA ALA A 170 -1.81 -60.82 -4.38
C ALA A 170 -2.72 -61.72 -5.24
N LEU A 171 -2.20 -62.31 -6.32
CA LEU A 171 -2.93 -63.22 -7.21
C LEU A 171 -2.86 -64.69 -6.78
N GLU A 172 -1.91 -65.07 -5.92
CA GLU A 172 -1.79 -66.45 -5.40
C GLU A 172 -3.06 -66.96 -4.68
N PRO A 173 -3.69 -66.18 -3.76
CA PRO A 173 -4.91 -66.62 -3.07
C PRO A 173 -6.11 -66.76 -4.02
N VAL A 174 -6.19 -65.90 -5.04
CA VAL A 174 -7.26 -65.95 -6.04
C VAL A 174 -7.09 -67.19 -6.91
N GLN A 175 -5.86 -67.49 -7.33
CA GLN A 175 -5.55 -68.67 -8.12
C GLN A 175 -5.81 -69.96 -7.32
N GLU A 176 -5.50 -69.97 -6.03
CA GLU A 176 -5.80 -71.09 -5.12
C GLU A 176 -7.30 -71.28 -4.90
N ALA A 177 -8.06 -70.21 -4.68
CA ALA A 177 -9.52 -70.25 -4.54
C ALA A 177 -10.24 -70.74 -5.82
N THR A 178 -9.69 -70.43 -7.01
CA THR A 178 -10.27 -70.88 -8.29
C THR A 178 -9.99 -72.35 -8.62
N LYS A 179 -8.95 -72.98 -8.05
CA LYS A 179 -8.62 -74.39 -8.33
C LYS A 179 -9.68 -75.38 -7.84
N ASP A 180 -10.42 -75.03 -6.80
CA ASP A 180 -11.49 -75.87 -6.28
C ASP A 180 -12.84 -75.59 -6.96
N LEU A 181 -12.95 -74.51 -7.74
CA LEU A 181 -14.15 -74.19 -8.50
C LEU A 181 -14.45 -75.24 -9.56
N ASP A 182 -13.40 -75.78 -10.22
CA ASP A 182 -13.51 -76.84 -11.22
C ASP A 182 -14.16 -78.10 -10.63
N LYS A 183 -13.77 -78.50 -9.40
CA LYS A 183 -14.35 -79.66 -8.69
C LYS A 183 -15.81 -79.43 -8.29
N VAL A 184 -16.15 -78.21 -7.87
CA VAL A 184 -17.53 -77.86 -7.51
C VAL A 184 -18.42 -77.84 -8.75
N THR A 185 -17.92 -77.36 -9.89
CA THR A 185 -18.65 -77.45 -11.16
C THR A 185 -18.82 -78.88 -11.64
N GLU A 186 -17.82 -79.75 -11.52
CA GLU A 186 -17.98 -81.18 -11.83
C GLU A 186 -19.04 -81.87 -10.94
N GLY A 187 -19.05 -81.55 -9.65
CA GLY A 187 -20.09 -82.04 -8.72
C GLY A 187 -21.50 -81.55 -9.06
N LEU A 188 -21.65 -80.30 -9.47
CA LEU A 188 -22.94 -79.74 -9.92
C LEU A 188 -23.42 -80.35 -11.24
N LYS A 189 -22.51 -80.60 -12.19
CA LYS A 189 -22.81 -81.31 -13.45
C LYS A 189 -23.34 -82.72 -13.19
N ALA A 190 -22.75 -83.43 -12.23
CA ALA A 190 -23.18 -84.77 -11.83
C ALA A 190 -24.58 -84.81 -11.20
N ILE A 191 -25.00 -83.73 -10.52
CA ILE A 191 -26.31 -83.65 -9.84
C ILE A 191 -27.42 -83.16 -10.78
N PHE A 192 -27.13 -82.21 -11.68
CA PHE A 192 -28.13 -81.54 -12.50
C PHE A 192 -28.11 -81.92 -13.99
N GLY A 193 -27.21 -82.81 -14.44
CA GLY A 193 -27.24 -83.40 -15.78
C GLY A 193 -27.02 -82.41 -16.92
N ILE A 194 -26.25 -81.35 -16.67
CA ILE A 194 -25.75 -80.38 -17.66
C ILE A 194 -24.23 -80.43 -17.66
#